data_AF-A0A210PDQ0-F1
#
_entry.id   AF-A0A210PDQ0-F1
#
_cell.length_a   1.000
_cell.length_b   1.000
_cell.length_c   1.000
_cell.angle_alpha   90.00
_cell.angle_beta   90.00
_cell.angle_gamma   90.00
#
_symmetry.space_group_name_H-M   'P 1'
#
loop_
_entity.id
_entity.type
_entity.pdbx_description
1 polymer ?
#
loop_
_entity_poly.entity_id
_entity_poly.type
_entity_poly.pdbx_seq_one_letter_code
_entity_poly.pdbx_strand_id
1 'polypeptide(L)'
;MLSLLEDDATTTFVSLIGASVLKYGFTSWLALNRPKVYEKVGRVSSLQLYPVKSCRGLDVKTAECTLTGLRQYGVTDRHWILSSRENTWINANKEPKLLLVTVKLHDDKVEMTAPGMEPLMVPITPKLDQAMVRHIGTGPLAIDTLDCGDEAAAWFAKHTGRQGVRLNYSHPELAKRESISFKYPWEHYALPGDQVR
;
A
#
# COMPACT_ATOMS: atom_id res chain seq x y z
N MET A 1 -6.63 63.41 -41.73
CA MET A 1 -7.73 62.43 -41.92
C MET A 1 -7.23 60.99 -41.87
N LEU A 2 -6.06 60.66 -42.45
CA LEU A 2 -5.44 59.33 -42.36
C LEU A 2 -4.89 58.98 -40.95
N SER A 3 -4.29 59.92 -40.21
CA SER A 3 -3.74 59.64 -38.86
C SER A 3 -4.81 59.32 -37.81
N LEU A 4 -5.99 59.95 -37.91
CA LEU A 4 -7.12 59.69 -37.00
C LEU A 4 -7.71 58.28 -37.19
N LEU A 5 -7.64 57.73 -38.41
CA LEU A 5 -8.08 56.36 -38.69
C LEU A 5 -7.06 55.32 -38.21
N GLU A 6 -5.78 55.67 -38.20
CA GLU A 6 -4.68 54.81 -37.76
C GLU A 6 -4.65 54.67 -36.21
N ASP A 7 -4.96 55.75 -35.49
CA ASP A 7 -5.13 55.75 -34.04
C ASP A 7 -6.37 54.94 -33.60
N ASP A 8 -7.47 55.03 -34.36
CA ASP A 8 -8.71 54.30 -34.06
C ASP A 8 -8.55 52.80 -34.32
N ALA A 9 -7.84 52.43 -35.40
CA ALA A 9 -7.45 51.05 -35.68
C ALA A 9 -6.54 50.50 -34.57
N THR A 10 -5.50 51.24 -34.18
CA THR A 10 -4.56 50.82 -33.13
C THR A 10 -5.26 50.65 -31.78
N THR A 11 -6.14 51.58 -31.40
CA THR A 11 -6.96 51.51 -30.18
C THR A 11 -7.88 50.28 -30.22
N THR A 12 -8.49 50.01 -31.37
CA THR A 12 -9.33 48.82 -31.56
C THR A 12 -8.50 47.54 -31.40
N PHE A 13 -7.34 47.44 -32.03
CA PHE A 13 -6.44 46.28 -31.89
C PHE A 13 -5.98 46.04 -30.46
N VAL A 14 -5.56 47.09 -29.73
CA VAL A 14 -5.13 47.00 -28.33
C VAL A 14 -6.29 46.55 -27.43
N SER A 15 -7.50 47.08 -27.66
CA SER A 15 -8.70 46.70 -26.89
C SER A 15 -9.08 45.23 -27.09
N LEU A 16 -8.96 44.71 -28.32
CA LEU A 16 -9.24 43.32 -28.66
C LEU A 16 -8.22 42.38 -28.02
N ILE A 17 -6.93 42.74 -28.03
CA ILE A 17 -5.88 41.97 -27.35
C ILE A 17 -6.13 41.95 -25.84
N GLY A 18 -6.40 43.12 -25.24
CA GLY A 18 -6.69 43.22 -23.80
C GLY A 18 -7.90 42.39 -23.39
N ALA A 19 -9.00 42.47 -24.13
CA ALA A 19 -10.19 41.66 -23.89
C ALA A 19 -9.92 40.15 -24.06
N SER A 20 -9.09 39.77 -25.04
CA SER A 20 -8.72 38.37 -25.28
C SER A 20 -7.86 37.80 -24.16
N VAL A 21 -6.89 38.57 -23.65
CA VAL A 21 -6.04 38.19 -22.51
C VAL A 21 -6.87 38.07 -21.24
N LEU A 22 -7.77 39.02 -20.96
CA LEU A 22 -8.67 38.97 -19.81
C LEU A 22 -9.60 37.76 -19.89
N LYS A 23 -10.18 37.51 -21.06
CA LYS A 23 -11.03 36.33 -21.28
C LYS A 23 -10.25 35.04 -21.06
N TYR A 24 -9.08 34.90 -21.66
CA TYR A 24 -8.25 33.70 -21.53
C TYR A 24 -7.81 33.47 -20.08
N GLY A 25 -7.35 34.54 -19.41
CA GLY A 25 -6.99 34.53 -17.99
C GLY A 25 -8.16 34.13 -17.09
N PHE A 26 -9.34 34.71 -17.30
CA PHE A 26 -10.56 34.36 -16.57
C PHE A 26 -11.00 32.93 -16.82
N THR A 27 -10.96 32.43 -18.06
CA THR A 27 -11.30 31.03 -18.36
C THR A 27 -10.29 30.04 -17.79
N SER A 28 -9.00 30.38 -17.78
CA SER A 28 -7.95 29.57 -17.18
C SER A 28 -8.08 29.54 -15.66
N TRP A 29 -8.36 30.68 -15.04
CA TRP A 29 -8.66 30.79 -13.62
C TRP A 29 -9.91 29.97 -13.25
N LEU A 30 -10.99 30.07 -14.02
CA LEU A 30 -12.18 29.24 -13.81
C LEU A 30 -11.88 27.75 -13.98
N ALA A 31 -11.08 27.36 -14.97
CA ALA A 31 -10.69 25.97 -15.22
C ALA A 31 -9.85 25.40 -14.07
N LEU A 32 -8.87 26.16 -13.59
CA LEU A 32 -8.00 25.77 -12.48
C LEU A 32 -8.75 25.72 -11.14
N ASN A 33 -9.79 26.55 -10.98
CA ASN A 33 -10.62 26.60 -9.77
C ASN A 33 -11.95 25.86 -9.92
N ARG A 34 -12.12 25.00 -10.92
CA ARG A 34 -13.34 24.17 -11.01
C ARG A 34 -13.41 23.29 -9.77
N PRO A 35 -14.51 23.37 -8.99
CA PRO A 35 -14.69 22.46 -7.86
C PRO A 35 -14.73 21.04 -8.40
N LYS A 36 -13.95 20.15 -7.79
CA LYS A 36 -14.00 18.73 -8.10
C LYS A 36 -15.37 18.22 -7.65
N VAL A 37 -16.21 17.83 -8.62
CA VAL A 37 -17.48 17.17 -8.34
C VAL A 37 -17.17 15.70 -8.12
N TYR A 38 -17.43 15.22 -6.90
CA TYR A 38 -17.26 13.80 -6.57
C TYR A 38 -18.60 13.09 -6.76
N GLU A 39 -18.61 12.05 -7.58
CA GLU A 39 -19.75 11.16 -7.73
C GLU A 39 -19.57 9.93 -6.84
N LYS A 40 -20.64 9.53 -6.14
CA LYS A 40 -20.61 8.32 -5.32
C LYS A 40 -20.70 7.09 -6.23
N VAL A 41 -19.57 6.41 -6.41
CA VAL A 41 -19.47 5.19 -7.23
C VAL A 41 -19.71 3.88 -6.47
N GLY A 42 -19.79 3.93 -5.13
CA GLY A 42 -20.01 2.71 -4.35
C GLY A 42 -20.00 2.91 -2.83
N ARG A 43 -20.09 1.78 -2.12
CA ARG A 43 -19.90 1.68 -0.67
C ARG A 43 -19.01 0.47 -0.38
N VAL A 44 -18.03 0.64 0.50
CA VAL A 44 -17.21 -0.47 0.99
C VAL A 44 -18.11 -1.48 1.72
N SER A 45 -18.14 -2.71 1.22
CA SER A 45 -18.94 -3.81 1.79
C SER A 45 -18.22 -4.50 2.95
N SER A 46 -16.90 -4.67 2.84
CA SER A 46 -16.06 -5.25 3.88
C SER A 46 -14.63 -4.68 3.81
N LEU A 47 -13.91 -4.78 4.93
CA LEU A 47 -12.49 -4.48 5.03
C LEU A 47 -11.77 -5.72 5.56
N GLN A 48 -10.64 -6.05 4.93
CA GLN A 48 -9.82 -7.18 5.34
C GLN A 48 -8.38 -6.74 5.56
N LEU A 49 -7.83 -7.13 6.70
CA LEU A 49 -6.44 -6.91 7.08
C LEU A 49 -5.68 -8.23 6.99
N TYR A 50 -4.51 -8.25 6.37
CA TYR A 50 -3.67 -9.44 6.27
C TYR A 50 -2.35 -9.23 7.00
N PRO A 51 -2.28 -9.39 8.34
CA PRO A 51 -1.05 -9.21 9.11
C PRO A 51 0.16 -9.95 8.52
N VAL A 52 -0.04 -11.24 8.22
CA VAL A 52 0.97 -12.13 7.66
C VAL A 52 0.68 -12.36 6.19
N LYS A 53 1.64 -12.06 5.33
CA LYS A 53 1.53 -12.30 3.89
C LYS A 53 1.22 -13.78 3.63
N SER A 54 0.27 -14.01 2.73
CA SER A 54 -0.13 -15.35 2.28
C SER A 54 -0.80 -16.23 3.36
N CYS A 55 -1.20 -15.65 4.48
CA CYS A 55 -2.05 -16.29 5.49
C CYS A 55 -3.49 -15.73 5.45
N ARG A 56 -4.38 -16.27 6.28
CA ARG A 56 -5.78 -15.82 6.34
C ARG A 56 -5.89 -14.39 6.86
N GLY A 57 -6.76 -13.61 6.22
CA GLY A 57 -7.07 -12.24 6.63
C GLY A 57 -8.02 -12.17 7.83
N LEU A 58 -8.05 -10.99 8.44
CA LEU A 58 -8.95 -10.60 9.52
C LEU A 58 -10.01 -9.66 8.96
N ASP A 59 -11.28 -9.98 9.20
CA ASP A 59 -12.36 -9.03 8.91
C ASP A 59 -12.34 -7.91 9.96
N VAL A 60 -12.25 -6.67 9.49
CA VAL A 60 -12.24 -5.48 10.34
C VAL A 60 -13.40 -4.56 9.96
N LYS A 61 -13.97 -3.87 10.95
CA LYS A 61 -15.06 -2.90 10.70
C LYS A 61 -14.53 -1.53 10.29
N THR A 62 -13.35 -1.18 10.78
CA THR A 62 -12.65 0.08 10.57
C THR A 62 -11.17 -0.18 10.49
N ALA A 63 -10.44 0.65 9.76
CA ALA A 63 -8.97 0.64 9.74
C ALA A 63 -8.47 2.05 9.42
N GLU A 64 -7.29 2.38 9.93
CA GLU A 64 -6.52 3.56 9.58
C GLU A 64 -5.85 3.35 8.21
N CYS A 65 -6.00 4.31 7.28
CA CYS A 65 -5.26 4.29 6.02
C CYS A 65 -3.90 4.97 6.22
N THR A 66 -2.83 4.19 6.20
CA THR A 66 -1.45 4.69 6.32
C THR A 66 -0.73 4.63 4.98
N LEU A 67 0.45 5.25 4.88
CA LEU A 67 1.30 5.17 3.68
C LEU A 67 1.73 3.73 3.34
N THR A 68 1.82 2.85 4.34
CA THR A 68 2.24 1.46 4.17
C THR A 68 1.08 0.47 4.10
N GLY A 69 -0.16 0.93 4.20
CA GLY A 69 -1.36 0.10 4.09
C GLY A 69 -2.39 0.35 5.20
N LEU A 70 -3.40 -0.53 5.28
CA LEU A 70 -4.39 -0.50 6.34
C LEU A 70 -3.74 -0.85 7.68
N ARG A 71 -4.12 -0.16 8.76
CA ARG A 71 -3.65 -0.42 10.12
C ARG A 71 -4.84 -0.51 11.07
N GLN A 72 -4.85 -1.55 11.90
CA GLN A 72 -5.86 -1.76 12.93
C GLN A 72 -5.28 -2.67 14.02
N TYR A 73 -5.68 -2.44 15.29
CA TYR A 73 -5.23 -3.24 16.44
C TYR A 73 -3.70 -3.33 16.59
N GLY A 74 -2.99 -2.22 16.35
CA GLY A 74 -1.52 -2.19 16.44
C GLY A 74 -0.78 -2.88 15.29
N VAL A 75 -1.50 -3.49 14.35
CA VAL A 75 -0.94 -4.22 13.21
C VAL A 75 -1.24 -3.50 11.90
N THR A 76 -0.26 -3.47 11.01
CA THR A 76 -0.41 -2.97 9.64
C THR A 76 -0.45 -4.13 8.65
N ASP A 77 -1.14 -3.92 7.54
CA ASP A 77 -1.27 -4.89 6.47
C ASP A 77 0.10 -5.39 5.98
N ARG A 78 0.24 -6.71 5.91
CA ARG A 78 1.41 -7.45 5.39
C ARG A 78 2.74 -7.10 6.08
N HIS A 79 2.70 -6.83 7.38
CA HIS A 79 3.89 -6.59 8.18
C HIS A 79 4.78 -7.83 8.38
N TRP A 80 4.22 -9.03 8.35
CA TRP A 80 5.00 -10.26 8.40
C TRP A 80 5.05 -10.95 7.04
N ILE A 81 6.21 -11.54 6.74
CA ILE A 81 6.46 -12.26 5.50
C ILE A 81 7.38 -13.45 5.74
N LEU A 82 7.08 -14.57 5.09
CA LEU A 82 7.95 -15.73 5.12
C LEU A 82 9.03 -15.63 4.05
N SER A 83 10.25 -16.04 4.41
CA SER A 83 11.37 -16.20 3.48
C SER A 83 11.89 -17.63 3.48
N SER A 84 12.46 -18.05 2.35
CA SER A 84 13.20 -19.30 2.21
C SER A 84 14.62 -19.18 2.76
N ARG A 85 15.37 -20.30 2.70
CA ARG A 85 16.80 -20.35 3.05
C ARG A 85 17.63 -19.41 2.18
N GLU A 86 17.23 -19.24 0.92
CA GLU A 86 17.85 -18.36 -0.08
C GLU A 86 17.42 -16.90 0.08
N ASN A 87 16.79 -16.52 1.20
CA ASN A 87 16.25 -15.18 1.47
C ASN A 87 15.20 -14.70 0.45
N THR A 88 14.56 -15.62 -0.28
CA THR A 88 13.48 -15.26 -1.22
C THR A 88 12.11 -15.34 -0.56
N TRP A 89 11.15 -14.52 -1.00
CA TRP A 89 9.81 -14.55 -0.44
C TRP A 89 9.06 -15.84 -0.75
N ILE A 90 8.34 -16.34 0.24
CA ILE A 90 7.40 -17.45 0.08
C ILE A 90 6.00 -16.87 -0.11
N ASN A 91 5.37 -17.22 -1.22
CA ASN A 91 4.02 -16.80 -1.59
C ASN A 91 3.05 -17.99 -1.54
N ALA A 92 1.76 -17.73 -1.36
CA ALA A 92 0.70 -18.75 -1.35
C ALA A 92 0.70 -19.65 -2.60
N ASN A 93 1.07 -19.14 -3.77
CA ASN A 93 1.15 -19.97 -4.99
C ASN A 93 2.23 -21.06 -4.89
N LYS A 94 3.34 -20.78 -4.18
CA LYS A 94 4.42 -21.75 -3.95
C LYS A 94 4.15 -22.61 -2.73
N GLU A 95 3.49 -22.06 -1.71
CA GLU A 95 3.14 -22.77 -0.47
C GLU A 95 1.68 -22.50 -0.06
N PRO A 96 0.72 -23.25 -0.65
CA PRO A 96 -0.71 -23.05 -0.38
C PRO A 96 -1.10 -23.34 1.08
N LYS A 97 -0.33 -24.16 1.81
CA LYS A 97 -0.60 -24.47 3.22
C LYS A 97 -0.60 -23.22 4.11
N LEU A 98 0.05 -22.13 3.69
CA LEU A 98 0.01 -20.86 4.42
C LEU A 98 -1.41 -20.30 4.53
N LEU A 99 -2.30 -20.59 3.57
CA LEU A 99 -3.70 -20.17 3.62
C LEU A 99 -4.50 -20.82 4.77
N LEU A 100 -4.00 -21.93 5.32
CA LEU A 100 -4.58 -22.61 6.48
C LEU A 100 -4.16 -21.96 7.80
N VAL A 101 -3.16 -21.07 7.77
CA VAL A 101 -2.72 -20.34 8.95
C VAL A 101 -3.73 -19.24 9.24
N THR A 102 -4.36 -19.34 10.41
CA THR A 102 -5.24 -18.29 10.92
C THR A 102 -4.49 -17.42 11.91
N VAL A 103 -4.84 -16.14 11.91
CA VAL A 103 -4.23 -15.13 12.76
C VAL A 103 -5.28 -14.67 13.77
N LYS A 104 -4.87 -14.49 15.02
CA LYS A 104 -5.64 -13.77 16.04
C LYS A 104 -4.74 -12.74 16.68
N LEU A 105 -5.34 -11.61 17.04
CA LEU A 105 -4.64 -10.51 17.69
C LEU A 105 -5.04 -10.49 19.17
N HIS A 106 -4.03 -10.43 20.01
CA HIS A 106 -4.10 -10.17 21.44
C HIS A 106 -3.42 -8.82 21.71
N ASP A 107 -3.56 -8.28 22.92
CA ASP A 107 -3.14 -6.90 23.23
C ASP A 107 -1.70 -6.55 22.75
N ASP A 108 -0.72 -7.43 22.99
CA ASP A 108 0.68 -7.22 22.63
C ASP A 108 1.25 -8.29 21.66
N LYS A 109 0.43 -9.28 21.28
CA LYS A 109 0.88 -10.48 20.56
C LYS A 109 -0.04 -10.87 19.42
N VAL A 110 0.57 -11.45 18.40
CA VAL A 110 -0.09 -12.15 17.30
C VAL A 110 -0.02 -13.64 17.58
N GLU A 111 -1.17 -14.28 17.65
CA GLU A 111 -1.30 -15.73 17.67
C GLU A 111 -1.49 -16.24 16.24
N MET A 112 -0.67 -17.21 15.83
CA MET A 112 -0.81 -17.93 14.57
C MET A 112 -1.15 -19.39 14.87
N THR A 113 -2.21 -19.90 14.26
CA THR A 113 -2.64 -21.29 14.42
C THR A 113 -2.84 -21.97 13.07
N ALA A 114 -2.64 -23.28 13.03
CA ALA A 114 -2.86 -24.10 11.86
C ALA A 114 -3.34 -25.51 12.28
N PRO A 115 -3.99 -26.28 11.39
CA PRO A 115 -4.44 -27.62 11.70
C PRO A 115 -3.31 -28.54 12.19
N GLY A 116 -3.48 -29.14 13.38
CA GLY A 116 -2.49 -30.06 13.97
C GLY A 116 -1.23 -29.39 14.53
N MET A 117 -1.24 -28.07 14.70
CA MET A 117 -0.12 -27.29 15.22
C MET A 117 -0.51 -26.61 16.54
N GLU A 118 0.43 -26.57 17.48
CA GLU A 118 0.29 -25.73 18.67
C GLU A 118 0.28 -24.24 18.29
N PRO A 119 -0.40 -23.35 19.03
CA PRO A 119 -0.38 -21.91 18.74
C PRO A 119 1.03 -21.32 18.81
N LEU A 120 1.41 -20.53 17.81
CA LEU A 120 2.63 -19.72 17.81
C LEU A 120 2.30 -18.30 18.26
N MET A 121 3.04 -17.79 19.25
CA MET A 121 2.87 -16.44 19.77
C MET A 121 4.05 -15.56 19.37
N VAL A 122 3.80 -14.46 18.66
CA VAL A 122 4.83 -13.50 18.24
C VAL A 122 4.45 -12.10 18.73
N PRO A 123 5.38 -11.29 19.26
CA PRO A 123 5.07 -9.91 19.61
C PRO A 123 4.55 -9.11 18.39
N ILE A 124 3.56 -8.23 18.58
CA ILE A 124 3.07 -7.34 17.51
C ILE A 124 4.17 -6.35 17.07
N THR A 125 5.00 -5.91 18.01
CA THR A 125 6.15 -5.03 17.78
C THR A 125 7.36 -5.62 18.49
N PRO A 126 8.05 -6.60 17.87
CA PRO A 126 9.30 -7.11 18.41
C PRO A 126 10.33 -5.98 18.49
N LYS A 127 11.15 -5.97 19.54
CA LYS A 127 12.25 -5.01 19.69
C LYS A 127 13.25 -5.21 18.56
N LEU A 128 13.75 -4.11 18.00
CA LEU A 128 14.80 -4.17 16.99
C LEU A 128 16.07 -4.77 17.58
N ASP A 129 16.53 -5.85 16.96
CA ASP A 129 17.87 -6.41 17.15
C ASP A 129 18.58 -6.42 15.81
N GLN A 130 19.65 -5.63 15.70
CA GLN A 130 20.44 -5.51 14.48
C GLN A 130 21.07 -6.84 14.04
N ALA A 131 21.37 -7.74 14.99
CA ALA A 131 21.89 -9.08 14.68
C ALA A 131 20.85 -9.98 14.00
N MET A 132 19.57 -9.66 14.14
CA MET A 132 18.44 -10.41 13.59
C MET A 132 17.90 -9.78 12.30
N VAL A 133 18.51 -8.69 11.80
CA VAL A 133 18.12 -8.07 10.55
C VAL A 133 18.53 -8.95 9.38
N ARG A 134 17.60 -9.18 8.45
CA ARG A 134 17.76 -9.98 7.24
C ARG A 134 17.30 -9.20 6.03
N HIS A 135 18.14 -9.25 5.00
CA HIS A 135 17.83 -8.74 3.68
C HIS A 135 17.14 -9.84 2.86
N ILE A 136 15.88 -9.64 2.51
CA ILE A 136 15.05 -10.64 1.81
C ILE A 136 14.42 -10.08 0.54
N GLY A 137 14.25 -10.92 -0.47
CA GLY A 137 13.71 -10.56 -1.78
C GLY A 137 14.77 -10.62 -2.88
N THR A 138 14.44 -10.10 -4.06
CA THR A 138 15.32 -10.15 -5.24
C THR A 138 15.39 -8.81 -5.95
N GLY A 139 16.60 -8.37 -6.28
CA GLY A 139 16.85 -7.13 -7.02
C GLY A 139 16.26 -5.90 -6.33
N PRO A 140 15.62 -4.96 -7.07
CA PRO A 140 15.10 -3.70 -6.50
C PRO A 140 13.91 -3.90 -5.57
N LEU A 141 13.41 -5.14 -5.44
CA LEU A 141 12.32 -5.49 -4.58
C LEU A 141 12.78 -5.99 -3.20
N ALA A 142 14.09 -6.17 -3.00
CA ALA A 142 14.60 -6.65 -1.72
C ALA A 142 14.44 -5.60 -0.61
N ILE A 143 14.20 -6.07 0.61
CA ILE A 143 13.90 -5.25 1.79
C ILE A 143 14.60 -5.81 3.03
N ASP A 144 14.91 -4.92 3.96
CA ASP A 144 15.39 -5.30 5.29
C ASP A 144 14.20 -5.62 6.20
N THR A 145 14.34 -6.72 6.93
CA THR A 145 13.31 -7.25 7.82
C THR A 145 13.95 -7.82 9.07
N LEU A 146 13.19 -7.94 10.14
CA LEU A 146 13.64 -8.51 11.40
C LEU A 146 13.19 -9.98 11.50
N ASP A 147 14.13 -10.91 11.67
CA ASP A 147 13.81 -12.33 11.89
C ASP A 147 13.06 -12.50 13.22
N CYS A 148 11.93 -13.22 13.19
CA CYS A 148 11.12 -13.49 14.38
C CYS A 148 11.65 -14.65 15.24
N GLY A 149 12.82 -15.20 14.90
CA GLY A 149 13.54 -16.17 15.72
C GLY A 149 13.28 -17.63 15.37
N ASP A 150 14.02 -18.52 16.03
CA ASP A 150 14.05 -19.94 15.71
C ASP A 150 12.77 -20.68 16.07
N GLU A 151 12.01 -20.21 17.06
CA GLU A 151 10.70 -20.77 17.41
C GLU A 151 9.71 -20.61 16.25
N ALA A 152 9.59 -19.37 15.73
CA ALA A 152 8.73 -19.10 14.57
C ALA A 152 9.21 -19.86 13.33
N ALA A 153 10.53 -19.93 13.11
CA ALA A 153 11.10 -20.69 12.00
C ALA A 153 10.77 -22.19 12.10
N ALA A 154 10.93 -22.80 13.27
CA ALA A 154 10.61 -24.20 13.51
C ALA A 154 9.11 -24.49 13.33
N TRP A 155 8.25 -23.59 13.79
CA TRP A 155 6.80 -23.70 13.64
C TRP A 155 6.39 -23.73 12.16
N PHE A 156 6.86 -22.77 11.37
CA PHE A 156 6.55 -22.72 9.94
C PHE A 156 7.23 -23.84 9.16
N ALA A 157 8.43 -24.27 9.55
CA ALA A 157 9.09 -25.42 8.94
C ALA A 157 8.28 -26.70 9.14
N LYS A 158 7.75 -26.92 10.34
CA LYS A 158 6.86 -28.07 10.64
C LYS A 158 5.54 -27.98 9.87
N HIS A 159 4.87 -26.83 9.84
CA HIS A 159 3.59 -26.65 9.14
C HIS A 159 3.72 -26.84 7.62
N THR A 160 4.75 -26.22 7.02
CA THR A 160 4.97 -26.30 5.56
C THR A 160 5.57 -27.65 5.14
N GLY A 161 6.35 -28.27 6.02
CA GLY A 161 7.18 -29.44 5.71
C GLY A 161 8.47 -29.06 4.96
N ARG A 162 8.89 -27.79 5.05
CA ARG A 162 10.07 -27.24 4.36
C ARG A 162 11.08 -26.72 5.37
N GLN A 163 12.36 -27.01 5.15
CA GLN A 163 13.43 -26.46 5.98
C GLN A 163 13.84 -25.05 5.53
N GLY A 164 14.42 -24.29 6.45
CA GLY A 164 14.93 -22.94 6.18
C GLY A 164 13.86 -21.88 5.97
N VAL A 165 12.59 -22.18 6.31
CA VAL A 165 11.51 -21.21 6.31
C VAL A 165 11.62 -20.33 7.53
N ARG A 166 11.59 -19.01 7.34
CA ARG A 166 11.71 -18.03 8.42
C ARG A 166 10.62 -16.98 8.31
N LEU A 167 10.07 -16.60 9.47
CA LEU A 167 9.12 -15.51 9.58
C LEU A 167 9.90 -14.22 9.79
N ASN A 168 9.67 -13.22 8.95
CA ASN A 168 10.33 -11.93 9.06
C ASN A 168 9.29 -10.83 9.25
N TYR A 169 9.62 -9.85 10.07
CA TYR A 169 8.81 -8.70 10.41
C TYR A 169 9.36 -7.44 9.77
N SER A 170 8.50 -6.66 9.13
CA SER A 170 8.86 -5.34 8.61
C SER A 170 8.89 -4.32 9.76
N HIS A 171 10.02 -4.22 10.45
CA HIS A 171 10.17 -3.32 11.61
C HIS A 171 10.04 -1.84 11.21
N PRO A 172 9.32 -0.98 11.98
CA PRO A 172 9.11 0.42 11.63
C PRO A 172 10.39 1.25 11.45
N GLU A 173 11.43 0.94 12.22
CA GLU A 173 12.74 1.60 12.15
C GLU A 173 13.62 1.12 10.97
N LEU A 174 13.22 0.06 10.26
CA LEU A 174 13.92 -0.39 9.05
C LEU A 174 13.37 0.32 7.81
N ALA A 175 14.24 0.49 6.82
CA ALA A 175 13.89 1.12 5.56
C ALA A 175 12.68 0.44 4.92
N LYS A 176 11.65 1.23 4.59
CA LYS A 176 10.47 0.75 3.87
C LYS A 176 10.66 0.92 2.38
N ARG A 177 10.09 -0.01 1.61
CA ARG A 177 9.98 0.17 0.17
C ARG A 177 8.97 1.28 -0.12
N GLU A 178 9.39 2.29 -0.89
CA GLU A 178 8.46 3.27 -1.45
C GLU A 178 7.60 2.62 -2.54
N SER A 179 6.30 2.50 -2.30
CA SER A 179 5.35 2.02 -3.32
C SER A 179 4.97 3.11 -4.33
N ILE A 180 5.20 4.39 -3.99
CA ILE A 180 4.71 5.56 -4.75
C ILE A 180 5.60 5.88 -5.95
N SER A 181 6.90 5.56 -5.87
CA SER A 181 7.86 5.85 -6.95
C SER A 181 7.77 4.86 -8.12
N PHE A 182 7.10 3.72 -7.95
CA PHE A 182 6.82 2.80 -9.05
C PHE A 182 5.68 3.35 -9.90
N LYS A 183 6.01 3.84 -11.11
CA LYS A 183 5.01 4.02 -12.17
C LYS A 183 4.43 2.65 -12.51
N TYR A 184 3.25 2.37 -11.98
CA TYR A 184 2.55 1.17 -12.35
C TYR A 184 2.10 1.24 -13.82
N PRO A 185 2.14 0.12 -14.56
CA PRO A 185 1.72 0.09 -15.97
C PRO A 185 0.20 0.17 -16.15
N TRP A 186 -0.58 0.16 -15.06
CA TRP A 186 -2.03 0.29 -15.13
C TRP A 186 -2.45 1.76 -14.99
N GLU A 187 -3.31 2.20 -15.89
CA GLU A 187 -3.92 3.51 -15.84
C GLU A 187 -4.96 3.58 -14.72
N HIS A 188 -4.96 4.68 -13.96
CA HIS A 188 -5.91 4.91 -12.88
C HIS A 188 -7.23 5.47 -13.43
N TYR A 189 -8.15 4.62 -13.88
CA TYR A 189 -9.49 5.07 -14.21
C TYR A 189 -10.56 4.13 -13.64
N ALA A 190 -11.24 4.60 -12.59
CA ALA A 190 -12.67 4.36 -12.51
C ALA A 190 -13.30 5.37 -13.48
N LEU A 191 -13.97 4.89 -14.51
CA LEU A 191 -14.67 5.73 -15.48
C LEU A 191 -16.05 6.12 -14.93
N PRO A 192 -16.60 7.28 -15.31
CA PRO A 192 -17.98 7.61 -15.00
C PRO A 192 -18.92 6.48 -15.48
N GLY A 193 -19.72 5.91 -14.56
CA GLY A 193 -20.61 4.78 -14.83
C GLY A 193 -20.07 3.40 -14.45
N ASP A 194 -18.80 3.28 -14.04
CA ASP A 194 -18.27 2.03 -13.51
C ASP A 194 -18.99 1.67 -12.20
N GLN A 195 -19.57 0.46 -12.15
CA GLN A 195 -20.17 -0.09 -10.95
C GLN A 195 -19.29 -1.17 -10.37
N VAL A 196 -18.93 -1.04 -9.09
CA VAL A 196 -18.32 -2.11 -8.32
C VAL A 196 -19.42 -3.15 -8.05
N ARG A 197 -19.29 -4.34 -8.66
CA ARG A 197 -20.20 -5.48 -8.40
C ARG A 197 -20.08 -5.98 -6.96
#